data_AF-V5EVM9-F1
#
_entry.id   AF-V5EVM9-F1
#
_cell.length_a   1.000
_cell.length_b   1.000
_cell.length_c   1.000
_cell.angle_alpha   90.00
_cell.angle_beta   90.00
_cell.angle_gamma   90.00
#
_symmetry.space_group_name_H-M   'P 1'
#
loop_
_entity.id
_entity.type
_entity.pdbx_description
1 polymer ?
#
loop_
_entity_poly.entity_id
_entity_poly.type
_entity_poly.pdbx_seq_one_letter_code
_entity_poly.pdbx_strand_id
1 'polypeptide(L)'
;MSLEAFSAARKQKLDLLRQRRAAEQAGTTLPDDASLLIKRHFRNYDPITGQMKRFTSARDLPDTVEKDVDGLQQQTIAQDELRRQEDLDLDNIAPKRPNWDLKRDLEKRLKKLERRDKEAVILLIRQRIQAQQRAAGLDANADRNEENVTGLTAEIAASATADLGQGSSDLSEEESGSDGE
;
A
#
# COMPACT_ATOMS: atom_id res chain seq x y z
N MET A 1 9.71 20.35 2.01
CA MET A 1 9.63 21.80 1.71
C MET A 1 8.18 22.14 1.37
N SER A 2 7.61 23.19 1.96
CA SER A 2 6.20 23.59 1.78
C SER A 2 5.96 24.30 0.44
N LEU A 3 4.73 24.26 -0.08
CA LEU A 3 4.33 24.91 -1.34
C LEU A 3 4.56 26.44 -1.31
N GLU A 4 4.33 27.06 -0.15
CA GLU A 4 4.53 28.48 0.08
C GLU A 4 6.01 28.89 -0.01
N ALA A 5 6.93 28.04 0.49
CA ALA A 5 8.36 28.30 0.36
C ALA A 5 8.82 28.29 -1.11
N PHE A 6 8.27 27.39 -1.94
CA PHE A 6 8.57 27.35 -3.38
C PHE A 6 8.04 28.57 -4.13
N SER A 7 6.84 29.05 -3.80
CA SER A 7 6.26 30.22 -4.45
C SER A 7 7.02 31.51 -4.11
N ALA A 8 7.42 31.68 -2.84
CA ALA A 8 8.24 32.79 -2.38
C ALA A 8 9.62 32.81 -3.07
N ALA A 9 10.31 31.66 -3.13
CA ALA A 9 11.60 31.55 -3.82
C ALA A 9 11.49 31.87 -5.33
N ARG A 10 10.40 31.45 -5.99
CA ARG A 10 10.14 31.79 -7.40
C ARG A 10 9.93 33.28 -7.59
N LYS A 11 9.14 33.93 -6.72
CA LYS A 11 8.89 35.37 -6.78
C LYS A 11 10.19 36.16 -6.64
N GLN A 12 10.99 35.85 -5.63
CA GLN A 12 12.31 36.46 -5.41
C GLN A 12 13.22 36.30 -6.64
N LYS A 13 13.28 35.11 -7.24
CA LYS A 13 14.06 34.86 -8.45
C LYS A 13 13.59 35.70 -9.65
N LEU A 14 12.27 35.85 -9.83
CA LEU A 14 11.72 36.67 -10.92
C LEU A 14 12.03 38.15 -10.73
N ASP A 15 11.98 38.64 -9.49
CA ASP A 15 12.29 40.03 -9.19
C ASP A 15 13.78 40.33 -9.44
N LEU A 16 14.68 39.42 -9.05
CA LEU A 16 16.10 39.49 -9.41
C LEU A 16 16.34 39.50 -10.93
N LEU A 17 15.60 38.68 -11.70
CA LEU A 17 15.69 38.66 -13.17
C LEU A 17 15.19 39.97 -13.80
N ARG A 18 14.13 40.57 -13.25
CA ARG A 18 13.62 41.88 -13.70
C ARG A 18 14.63 42.99 -13.41
N GLN A 19 15.23 42.99 -12.22
CA GLN A 19 16.29 43.93 -11.85
C GLN A 19 17.51 43.80 -12.77
N ARG A 20 17.91 42.57 -13.11
CA ARG A 20 18.98 42.33 -14.09
C ARG A 20 18.68 42.92 -15.45
N ARG A 21 17.46 42.71 -15.97
CA ARG A 21 17.05 43.25 -17.27
C ARG A 21 17.05 44.78 -17.27
N ALA A 22 16.63 45.41 -16.17
CA ALA A 22 16.68 46.87 -16.01
C ALA A 22 18.12 47.39 -15.93
N ALA A 23 19.01 46.69 -15.21
CA ALA A 23 20.42 47.04 -15.09
C ALA A 23 21.16 46.92 -16.44
N GLU A 24 20.89 45.85 -17.22
CA GLU A 24 21.41 45.69 -18.59
C GLU A 24 20.96 46.83 -19.52
N GLN A 25 19.72 47.32 -19.39
CA GLN A 25 19.21 48.46 -20.16
C GLN A 25 19.84 49.81 -19.74
N ALA A 26 20.18 49.96 -18.47
CA ALA A 26 20.84 51.14 -17.91
C ALA A 26 22.38 51.08 -18.03
N GLY A 27 22.95 50.02 -18.64
CA GLY A 27 24.40 49.84 -18.78
C GLY A 27 25.16 49.68 -17.45
N THR A 28 24.46 49.36 -16.36
CA THR A 28 25.03 49.21 -15.01
C THR A 28 25.05 47.73 -14.60
N THR A 29 26.11 47.26 -13.95
CA THR A 29 26.20 45.87 -13.47
C THR A 29 25.54 45.70 -12.10
N LEU A 30 24.86 44.56 -11.89
CA LEU A 30 24.30 44.21 -10.58
C LEU A 30 25.41 43.86 -9.56
N PRO A 31 25.14 44.01 -8.25
CA PRO A 31 26.03 43.52 -7.19
C PRO A 31 26.32 42.01 -7.34
N ASP A 32 27.54 41.60 -7.04
CA ASP A 32 28.01 40.22 -7.23
C ASP A 32 27.12 39.20 -6.51
N ASP A 33 26.60 39.51 -5.32
CA ASP A 33 25.71 38.63 -4.55
C ASP A 33 24.40 38.31 -5.30
N ALA A 34 23.78 39.32 -5.92
CA ALA A 34 22.57 39.14 -6.72
C ALA A 34 22.86 38.40 -8.03
N SER A 35 24.07 38.57 -8.58
CA SER A 35 24.50 37.90 -9.81
C SER A 35 24.66 36.38 -9.62
N LEU A 36 25.12 35.94 -8.44
CA LEU A 36 25.30 34.52 -8.10
C LEU A 36 23.96 33.79 -8.02
N LEU A 37 22.92 34.42 -7.48
CA LEU A 37 21.56 33.85 -7.41
C LEU A 37 20.91 33.67 -8.79
N ILE A 38 21.34 34.46 -9.80
CA ILE A 38 20.82 34.42 -11.18
C ILE A 38 21.68 33.51 -12.08
N LYS A 39 22.85 33.06 -11.63
CA LYS A 39 23.82 32.35 -12.46
C LYS A 39 23.23 31.04 -12.99
N ARG A 40 23.01 30.98 -14.31
CA ARG A 40 22.53 29.77 -14.99
C ARG A 40 23.72 28.81 -15.09
N HIS A 41 23.64 27.70 -14.38
CA HIS A 41 24.61 26.61 -14.52
C HIS A 41 24.32 25.86 -15.81
N PHE A 42 25.21 25.98 -16.80
CA PHE A 42 25.15 25.19 -18.02
C PHE A 42 25.88 23.87 -17.80
N ARG A 43 25.27 22.76 -18.19
CA ARG A 43 25.84 21.41 -17.94
C ARG A 43 27.20 21.20 -18.62
N ASN A 44 27.42 21.88 -19.75
CA ASN A 44 28.60 21.70 -20.61
C ASN A 44 29.58 22.89 -20.58
N TYR A 45 29.40 23.88 -19.70
CA TYR A 45 30.20 25.11 -19.74
C TYR A 45 30.62 25.53 -18.34
N ASP A 46 31.91 25.79 -18.16
CA ASP A 46 32.47 26.25 -16.90
C ASP A 46 32.49 27.78 -16.87
N PRO A 47 31.70 28.42 -15.99
CA PRO A 47 31.52 29.87 -16.01
C PRO A 47 32.72 30.65 -15.46
N ILE A 48 33.76 29.97 -14.99
CA ILE A 48 35.00 30.58 -14.49
C ILE A 48 36.07 30.58 -15.59
N THR A 49 36.23 29.46 -16.29
CA THR A 49 37.24 29.29 -17.35
C THR A 49 36.72 29.71 -18.72
N GLY A 50 35.41 29.82 -18.88
CA GLY A 50 34.76 30.21 -20.12
C GLY A 50 34.86 29.18 -21.24
N GLN A 51 35.22 27.94 -20.90
CA GLN A 51 35.45 26.84 -21.83
C GLN A 51 34.42 25.72 -21.65
N MET A 52 34.38 24.81 -22.62
CA MET A 52 33.55 23.61 -22.52
C MET A 52 34.04 22.71 -21.37
N LYS A 53 33.13 22.32 -20.49
CA LYS A 53 33.40 21.39 -19.39
C LYS A 53 33.80 20.03 -19.96
N ARG A 54 35.05 19.61 -19.70
CA ARG A 54 35.58 18.32 -20.13
C ARG A 54 35.57 17.36 -18.96
N PHE A 55 34.91 16.21 -19.10
CA PHE A 55 35.02 15.11 -18.15
C PHE A 55 36.24 14.28 -18.55
N THR A 56 37.41 14.57 -17.99
CA THR A 56 38.66 13.89 -18.35
C THR A 56 38.90 12.64 -17.50
N SER A 57 38.21 12.51 -16.37
CA SER A 57 38.33 11.37 -15.48
C SER A 57 36.97 10.83 -15.01
N ALA A 58 36.94 9.56 -14.60
CA ALA A 58 35.78 8.93 -13.95
C ALA A 58 35.35 9.63 -12.63
N ARG A 59 36.22 10.47 -12.08
CA ARG A 59 35.97 11.28 -10.88
C ARG A 59 35.20 12.57 -11.17
N ASP A 60 35.23 13.03 -12.42
CA ASP A 60 34.47 14.21 -12.86
C ASP A 60 33.02 13.86 -13.21
N LEU A 61 32.72 12.56 -13.41
CA LEU A 61 31.36 12.12 -13.66
C LEU A 61 30.50 12.37 -12.41
N PRO A 62 29.30 12.96 -12.59
CA PRO A 62 28.37 13.17 -11.49
C PRO A 62 28.02 11.83 -10.84
N ASP A 63 27.55 11.90 -9.60
CA ASP A 63 27.11 10.71 -8.89
C ASP A 63 26.05 9.98 -9.72
N THR A 64 26.33 8.72 -10.01
CA THR A 64 25.54 7.90 -10.94
C THR A 64 24.89 6.80 -10.11
N VAL A 65 23.67 6.40 -10.47
CA VAL A 65 22.93 5.33 -9.76
C VAL A 65 23.77 4.07 -9.56
N GLU A 66 24.65 3.74 -10.51
CA GLU A 66 25.58 2.61 -10.38
C GLU A 66 26.52 2.72 -9.17
N LYS A 67 26.98 3.93 -8.83
CA LYS A 67 27.80 4.19 -7.64
C LYS A 67 26.97 4.12 -6.35
N ASP A 68 25.73 4.60 -6.39
CA ASP A 68 24.81 4.55 -5.26
C ASP A 68 24.41 3.11 -4.89
N VAL A 69 24.32 2.24 -5.91
CA VAL A 69 23.92 0.84 -5.77
C VAL A 69 25.12 -0.08 -5.53
N ASP A 70 26.34 0.38 -5.81
CA ASP A 70 27.56 -0.39 -5.57
C ASP A 70 27.66 -0.79 -4.09
N GLY A 71 27.82 -2.09 -3.83
CA GLY A 71 27.91 -2.64 -2.48
C GLY A 71 26.59 -2.89 -1.74
N LEU A 72 25.43 -2.39 -2.18
CA LEU A 72 24.14 -2.68 -1.51
C LEU A 72 23.80 -4.17 -1.51
N GLN A 73 24.11 -4.87 -2.61
CA GLN A 73 23.91 -6.31 -2.72
C GLN A 73 24.76 -7.07 -1.71
N GLN A 74 26.04 -6.69 -1.59
CA GLN A 74 26.98 -7.32 -0.66
C GLN A 74 26.56 -7.09 0.79
N GLN A 75 26.11 -5.88 1.13
CA GLN A 75 25.56 -5.57 2.45
C GLN A 75 24.31 -6.40 2.77
N THR A 76 23.39 -6.55 1.80
CA THR A 76 22.17 -7.34 1.99
C THR A 76 22.48 -8.82 2.23
N ILE A 77 23.40 -9.39 1.46
CA ILE A 77 23.84 -10.78 1.63
C ILE A 77 24.51 -10.95 2.99
N ALA A 78 25.43 -10.06 3.35
CA ALA A 78 26.11 -10.09 4.65
C ALA A 78 25.13 -9.97 5.82
N GLN A 79 24.10 -9.12 5.70
CA GLN A 79 23.07 -8.97 6.73
C GLN A 79 22.17 -10.21 6.86
N ASP A 80 21.80 -10.85 5.74
CA ASP A 80 21.04 -12.10 5.76
C ASP A 80 21.87 -13.24 6.37
N GLU A 81 23.16 -13.29 6.07
CA GLU A 81 24.07 -14.29 6.61
C GLU A 81 24.31 -14.08 8.11
N LEU A 82 24.47 -12.83 8.57
CA LEU A 82 24.48 -12.48 9.99
C LEU A 82 23.18 -12.88 10.70
N ARG A 83 22.01 -12.60 10.11
CA ARG A 83 20.71 -13.02 10.67
C ARG A 83 20.55 -14.54 10.75
N ARG A 84 21.15 -15.29 9.83
CA ARG A 84 21.13 -16.77 9.88
C ARG A 84 22.15 -17.34 10.86
N GLN A 85 23.26 -16.64 11.07
CA GLN A 85 24.32 -16.98 12.03
C GLN A 85 24.00 -16.54 13.45
N GLU A 86 23.14 -15.52 13.63
CA GLU A 86 22.40 -15.32 14.87
C GLU A 86 21.65 -16.63 15.15
N ASP A 87 22.26 -17.44 16.00
CA ASP A 87 21.73 -18.73 16.42
C ASP A 87 20.26 -18.51 16.79
N LEU A 88 19.38 -19.36 16.23
CA LEU A 88 17.98 -19.38 16.62
C LEU A 88 17.94 -19.52 18.15
N ASP A 89 17.57 -18.45 18.86
CA ASP A 89 17.44 -18.46 20.32
C ASP A 89 16.47 -19.56 20.76
N LEU A 90 17.00 -20.74 21.05
CA LEU A 90 16.23 -21.92 21.44
C LEU A 90 15.47 -21.68 22.74
N ASP A 91 15.96 -20.74 23.56
CA ASP A 91 15.38 -20.33 24.83
C ASP A 91 14.17 -19.40 24.66
N ASN A 92 14.10 -18.64 23.56
CA ASN A 92 12.95 -17.79 23.23
C ASN A 92 11.84 -18.55 22.48
N ILE A 93 12.11 -19.78 22.03
CA ILE A 93 11.10 -20.67 21.44
C ILE A 93 10.38 -21.38 22.59
N ALA A 94 9.20 -20.90 22.95
CA ALA A 94 8.33 -21.62 23.88
C ALA A 94 8.07 -23.06 23.38
N PRO A 95 8.03 -24.06 24.27
CA PRO A 95 7.68 -25.43 23.90
C PRO A 95 6.29 -25.41 23.24
N LYS A 96 6.24 -25.78 21.96
CA LYS A 96 4.99 -25.77 21.20
C LYS A 96 4.07 -26.89 21.70
N ARG A 97 2.76 -26.63 21.71
CA ARG A 97 1.74 -27.65 22.03
C ARG A 97 1.86 -28.84 21.06
N PRO A 98 1.70 -30.09 21.51
CA PRO A 98 1.89 -31.28 20.68
C PRO A 98 1.04 -31.28 19.40
N ASN A 99 -0.17 -30.70 19.45
CA ASN A 99 -1.12 -30.68 18.33
C ASN A 99 -1.02 -29.40 17.46
N TRP A 100 0.01 -28.57 17.64
CA TRP A 100 0.14 -27.31 16.89
C TRP A 100 0.26 -27.54 15.37
N ASP A 101 0.93 -28.64 15.01
CA ASP A 101 1.12 -29.04 13.62
C ASP A 101 -0.19 -29.54 13.00
N LEU A 102 -0.96 -30.31 13.78
CA LEU A 102 -2.29 -30.75 13.39
C LEU A 102 -3.21 -29.56 13.11
N LYS A 103 -3.22 -28.55 13.99
CA LYS A 103 -4.02 -27.33 13.79
C LYS A 103 -3.61 -26.61 12.50
N ARG A 104 -2.31 -26.43 12.27
CA ARG A 104 -1.80 -25.75 11.08
C ARG A 104 -2.15 -26.49 9.78
N ASP A 105 -1.95 -27.81 9.77
CA ASP A 105 -2.20 -28.64 8.60
C ASP A 105 -3.69 -28.80 8.31
N LEU A 106 -4.52 -28.84 9.36
CA LEU A 106 -5.98 -28.82 9.28
C LEU A 106 -6.49 -27.47 8.78
N GLU A 107 -5.95 -26.35 9.27
CA GLU A 107 -6.33 -25.00 8.84
C GLU A 107 -6.09 -24.79 7.34
N LYS A 108 -5.00 -25.36 6.79
CA LYS A 108 -4.75 -25.33 5.34
C LYS A 108 -5.81 -26.10 4.54
N ARG A 109 -6.35 -27.19 5.09
CA ARG A 109 -7.44 -27.97 4.47
C ARG A 109 -8.79 -27.25 4.62
N LEU A 110 -9.08 -26.70 5.80
CA LEU A 110 -10.29 -25.91 6.06
C LEU A 110 -10.37 -24.69 5.15
N LYS A 111 -9.29 -23.94 4.94
CA LYS A 111 -9.29 -22.78 4.02
C LYS A 111 -9.77 -23.11 2.60
N LYS A 112 -9.47 -24.32 2.11
CA LYS A 112 -9.97 -24.78 0.80
C LYS A 112 -11.47 -25.12 0.84
N LEU A 113 -11.92 -25.70 1.95
CA LEU A 113 -13.31 -26.11 2.15
C LEU A 113 -14.20 -24.89 2.42
N GLU A 114 -13.81 -23.98 3.31
CA GLU A 114 -14.53 -22.75 3.67
C GLU A 114 -14.94 -21.91 2.45
N ARG A 115 -14.11 -21.89 1.40
CA ARG A 115 -14.47 -21.20 0.16
C ARG A 115 -15.66 -21.87 -0.53
N ARG A 116 -15.65 -23.20 -0.62
CA ARG A 116 -16.73 -23.99 -1.24
C ARG A 116 -17.99 -23.95 -0.39
N ASP A 117 -17.84 -23.94 0.93
CA ASP A 117 -18.95 -23.83 1.86
C ASP A 117 -19.63 -22.46 1.73
N LYS A 118 -18.86 -21.37 1.65
CA LYS A 118 -19.40 -20.03 1.37
C LYS A 118 -20.14 -19.99 0.02
N GLU A 119 -19.58 -20.59 -1.02
CA GLU A 119 -20.22 -20.71 -2.33
C GLU A 119 -21.54 -21.52 -2.23
N ALA A 120 -21.56 -22.64 -1.52
CA ALA A 120 -22.74 -23.47 -1.30
C ALA A 120 -23.82 -22.75 -0.48
N VAL A 121 -23.44 -22.03 0.58
CA VAL A 121 -24.34 -21.21 1.39
C VAL A 121 -25.00 -20.12 0.52
N ILE A 122 -24.25 -19.46 -0.35
CA ILE A 122 -24.80 -18.46 -1.28
C ILE A 122 -25.82 -19.10 -2.24
N LEU A 123 -25.53 -20.29 -2.77
CA LEU A 123 -26.46 -21.01 -3.65
C LEU A 123 -27.74 -21.41 -2.91
N LEU A 124 -27.64 -21.91 -1.69
CA LEU A 124 -28.78 -22.25 -0.84
C LEU A 124 -29.64 -21.02 -0.54
N ILE A 125 -29.02 -19.88 -0.19
CA ILE A 125 -29.74 -18.63 0.03
C ILE A 125 -30.50 -18.20 -1.24
N ARG A 126 -29.87 -18.27 -2.42
CA ARG A 126 -30.53 -17.96 -3.69
C ARG A 126 -31.72 -18.87 -3.97
N GLN A 127 -31.56 -20.18 -3.77
CA GLN A 127 -32.65 -21.15 -3.97
C GLN A 127 -33.81 -20.90 -3.00
N ARG A 128 -33.50 -20.57 -1.74
CA ARG A 128 -34.51 -20.26 -0.71
C ARG A 128 -35.29 -18.99 -1.06
N ILE A 129 -34.61 -17.92 -1.45
CA ILE A 129 -35.25 -16.67 -1.90
C ILE A 129 -36.15 -16.94 -3.12
N GLN A 130 -35.66 -17.69 -4.11
CA GLN A 130 -36.45 -18.02 -5.31
C GLN A 130 -37.67 -18.89 -4.99
N ALA A 131 -37.55 -19.86 -4.08
CA ALA A 131 -38.66 -20.69 -3.64
C ALA A 131 -39.73 -19.86 -2.90
N GLN A 132 -39.31 -18.92 -2.04
CA GLN A 132 -40.22 -18.00 -1.35
C GLN A 132 -40.91 -17.04 -2.33
N GLN A 133 -40.20 -16.49 -3.32
CA GLN A 133 -40.79 -15.64 -4.36
C GLN A 133 -41.84 -16.38 -5.20
N ARG A 134 -41.54 -17.64 -5.59
CA ARG A 134 -42.50 -18.51 -6.29
C ARG A 134 -43.73 -18.84 -5.44
N ALA A 135 -43.53 -19.12 -4.15
CA ALA A 135 -44.64 -19.37 -3.21
C ALA A 135 -45.50 -18.12 -2.99
N ALA A 136 -44.91 -16.93 -3.06
CA ALA A 136 -45.59 -15.64 -3.00
C ALA A 136 -46.24 -15.22 -4.34
N GLY A 137 -46.14 -16.03 -5.40
CA GLY A 137 -46.77 -15.76 -6.70
C GLY A 137 -46.11 -14.65 -7.54
N LEU A 138 -44.85 -14.28 -7.25
CA LEU A 138 -44.10 -13.34 -8.08
C LEU A 138 -43.35 -14.09 -9.20
N ASP A 139 -43.66 -13.78 -10.45
CA ASP A 139 -43.02 -14.36 -11.63
C ASP A 139 -41.56 -13.93 -11.76
N ALA A 140 -40.64 -14.89 -11.70
CA ALA A 140 -39.19 -14.70 -11.66
C ALA A 140 -38.54 -14.13 -12.95
N ASN A 141 -39.32 -13.67 -13.93
CA ASN A 141 -38.84 -13.07 -15.19
C ASN A 141 -39.40 -11.68 -15.48
N ALA A 142 -40.24 -11.12 -14.59
CA ALA A 142 -40.76 -9.77 -14.73
C ALA A 142 -39.99 -8.81 -13.82
N ASP A 143 -39.52 -7.71 -14.43
CA ASP A 143 -39.13 -6.45 -13.79
C ASP A 143 -37.64 -6.22 -13.48
N ARG A 144 -37.01 -5.62 -14.48
CA ARG A 144 -35.73 -4.88 -14.44
C ARG A 144 -35.90 -3.49 -13.79
N ASN A 145 -36.52 -3.40 -12.61
CA ASN A 145 -36.59 -2.16 -11.84
C ASN A 145 -35.86 -2.34 -10.50
N GLU A 146 -34.64 -1.83 -10.43
CA GLU A 146 -33.62 -2.18 -9.44
C GLU A 146 -33.91 -1.64 -8.03
N GLU A 147 -34.77 -0.63 -7.86
CA GLU A 147 -34.91 0.07 -6.58
C GLU A 147 -35.93 -0.58 -5.61
N ASN A 148 -37.12 -0.99 -6.09
CA ASN A 148 -38.16 -1.59 -5.23
C ASN A 148 -37.89 -3.06 -4.87
N VAL A 149 -37.10 -3.76 -5.68
CA VAL A 149 -36.72 -5.17 -5.44
C VAL A 149 -35.77 -5.27 -4.24
N THR A 150 -34.89 -4.29 -4.03
CA THR A 150 -33.90 -4.35 -2.94
C THR A 150 -34.51 -4.34 -1.54
N GLY A 151 -35.60 -3.58 -1.31
CA GLY A 151 -36.28 -3.52 -0.02
C GLY A 151 -37.03 -4.80 0.34
N LEU A 152 -37.90 -5.29 -0.54
CA LEU A 152 -38.66 -6.54 -0.32
C LEU A 152 -37.77 -7.78 -0.33
N THR A 153 -36.74 -7.83 -1.18
CA THR A 153 -35.78 -8.94 -1.16
C THR A 153 -34.86 -8.88 0.06
N ALA A 154 -34.53 -7.70 0.60
CA ALA A 154 -33.77 -7.57 1.84
C ALA A 154 -34.58 -8.05 3.06
N GLU A 155 -35.89 -7.76 3.12
CA GLU A 155 -36.77 -8.24 4.20
C GLU A 155 -36.96 -9.76 4.15
N ILE A 156 -37.23 -10.30 2.95
CA ILE A 156 -37.32 -11.76 2.72
C ILE A 156 -35.98 -12.44 3.03
N ALA A 157 -34.85 -11.86 2.59
CA ALA A 157 -33.50 -12.37 2.87
C ALA A 157 -33.15 -12.31 4.37
N ALA A 158 -33.53 -11.24 5.08
CA ALA A 158 -33.32 -11.11 6.52
C ALA A 158 -34.11 -12.17 7.30
N SER A 159 -35.34 -12.48 6.89
CA SER A 159 -36.12 -13.58 7.51
C SER A 159 -35.48 -14.95 7.25
N ALA A 160 -34.87 -15.13 6.06
CA ALA A 160 -34.26 -16.39 5.66
C ALA A 160 -32.89 -16.64 6.33
N THR A 161 -32.14 -15.58 6.67
CA THR A 161 -30.85 -15.67 7.37
C THR A 161 -31.01 -15.77 8.89
N ALA A 162 -32.08 -15.20 9.46
CA ALA A 162 -32.38 -15.33 10.89
C ALA A 162 -32.57 -16.80 11.34
N ASP A 163 -33.17 -17.62 10.49
CA ASP A 163 -33.40 -19.05 10.72
C ASP A 163 -32.11 -19.91 10.68
N LEU A 164 -31.04 -19.43 10.03
CA LEU A 164 -29.73 -20.10 10.01
C LEU A 164 -28.88 -19.81 11.25
N GLY A 165 -29.09 -18.67 11.92
CA GLY A 165 -28.29 -18.24 13.07
C GLY A 165 -28.58 -18.99 14.38
N GLN A 166 -29.69 -19.74 14.43
CA GLN A 166 -30.16 -20.38 15.65
C GLN A 166 -29.52 -21.76 15.92
N GLY A 167 -28.89 -22.38 14.91
CA GLY A 167 -28.22 -23.68 15.03
C GLY A 167 -26.74 -23.62 15.43
N SER A 168 -26.10 -22.44 15.40
CA SER A 168 -24.67 -22.29 15.70
C SER A 168 -24.36 -21.78 17.12
N SER A 169 -25.38 -21.34 17.87
CA SER A 169 -25.21 -20.84 19.25
C SER A 169 -25.25 -21.94 20.31
N ASP A 170 -25.76 -23.13 19.98
CA ASP A 170 -26.00 -24.23 20.93
C ASP A 170 -24.78 -25.15 21.15
N LEU A 171 -23.62 -24.82 20.57
CA LEU A 171 -22.38 -25.61 20.65
C LEU A 171 -21.24 -24.90 21.39
N SER A 172 -21.50 -23.73 21.98
CA SER A 172 -20.49 -22.87 22.62
C SER A 172 -20.55 -22.79 24.14
N GLU A 173 -21.45 -23.51 24.82
CA GLU A 173 -21.65 -23.39 26.28
C GLU A 173 -21.15 -24.57 27.13
N GLU A 174 -20.54 -25.60 26.54
CA GLU A 174 -20.04 -26.78 27.29
C GLU A 174 -18.50 -26.87 27.31
N GLU A 175 -17.82 -25.83 27.81
CA GLU A 175 -16.49 -25.96 28.42
C GLU A 175 -16.32 -24.92 29.54
N SER A 176 -17.00 -25.16 30.66
CA SER A 176 -16.70 -24.52 31.93
C SER A 176 -16.97 -25.48 33.08
N GLY A 177 -15.94 -26.20 33.50
CA GLY A 177 -15.92 -26.83 34.83
C GLY A 177 -15.07 -28.08 34.91
N SER A 178 -13.80 -27.93 35.31
CA SER A 178 -13.15 -28.80 36.30
C SER A 178 -11.67 -28.41 36.46
N ASP A 179 -11.41 -27.34 37.20
CA ASP A 179 -10.19 -27.25 38.01
C ASP A 179 -10.47 -28.05 39.30
N GLY A 180 -9.69 -29.11 39.56
CA GLY A 180 -9.82 -29.91 40.77
C GLY A 180 -8.86 -31.10 40.85
N GLU A 181 -7.76 -30.86 41.58
CA GLU A 181 -6.68 -31.75 42.07
C GLU A 181 -5.53 -32.14 41.13
#